data_AF-A0A6V7J8U8-F1
#
_entry.id   AF-A0A6V7J8U8-F1
#
_cell.length_a   1.000
_cell.length_b   1.000
_cell.length_c   1.000
_cell.angle_alpha   90.00
_cell.angle_beta   90.00
_cell.angle_gamma   90.00
#
_symmetry.space_group_name_H-M   'P 1'
#
loop_
_entity.id
_entity.type
_entity.pdbx_description
1 polymer ?
#
loop_
_entity_poly.entity_id
_entity_poly.type
_entity_poly.pdbx_seq_one_letter_code
_entity_poly.pdbx_strand_id
1 'polypeptide(L)'
;MDQEAKVWGEDMNNGRGVINLTLSYSTRRRALLVTINRAHDLLPMDSNGLSDPFVKLCLTKDPRGDEMTMKRPQVIQNSRESPARRHSKKGPIIPKCTGVTHTTAVKWKTLNPEWSEEFAFETRLTDLTANALVLTVWDKDFGKSNDYL
;
A
#
# COMPACT_ATOMS: atom_id res chain seq x y z
N MET A 1 -29.01 -17.70 12.42
CA MET A 1 -27.79 -18.34 11.94
C MET A 1 -27.21 -17.39 10.94
N ASP A 2 -26.08 -16.82 11.35
CA ASP A 2 -24.98 -16.28 10.57
C ASP A 2 -25.24 -15.00 9.77
N GLN A 3 -24.84 -13.89 10.40
CA GLN A 3 -24.58 -12.61 9.76
C GLN A 3 -23.56 -12.80 8.64
N GLU A 4 -24.00 -12.64 7.39
CA GLU A 4 -23.10 -12.39 6.27
C GLU A 4 -22.34 -11.09 6.55
N ALA A 5 -21.13 -11.22 7.06
CA ALA A 5 -20.15 -10.15 7.03
C ALA A 5 -19.92 -9.83 5.55
N LYS A 6 -20.55 -8.77 5.06
CA LYS A 6 -20.24 -8.15 3.77
C LYS A 6 -18.75 -7.83 3.76
N VAL A 7 -17.96 -8.69 3.12
CA VAL A 7 -16.51 -8.55 2.99
C VAL A 7 -16.28 -7.37 2.07
N TRP A 8 -15.87 -6.24 2.64
CA TRP A 8 -15.49 -5.06 1.88
C TRP A 8 -14.25 -5.42 1.05
N GLY A 9 -14.38 -5.53 -0.27
CA GLY A 9 -13.21 -5.59 -1.16
C GLY A 9 -13.26 -6.52 -2.38
N GLU A 10 -14.25 -7.40 -2.53
CA GLU A 10 -14.26 -8.36 -3.66
C GLU A 10 -14.51 -7.69 -5.02
N ASP A 11 -15.40 -6.69 -5.08
CA ASP A 11 -15.83 -6.10 -6.36
C ASP A 11 -14.82 -5.09 -6.96
N MET A 12 -13.87 -4.60 -6.15
CA MET A 12 -12.89 -3.58 -6.58
C MET A 12 -11.52 -4.17 -6.94
N ASN A 13 -11.32 -5.47 -6.74
CA ASN A 13 -9.99 -6.05 -6.78
C ASN A 13 -9.54 -6.49 -8.17
N ASN A 14 -10.39 -6.44 -9.21
CA ASN A 14 -10.03 -6.83 -10.59
C ASN A 14 -9.31 -8.21 -10.71
N GLY A 15 -9.45 -9.10 -9.72
CA GLY A 15 -8.72 -10.37 -9.65
C GLY A 15 -7.26 -10.28 -9.14
N ARG A 16 -6.84 -9.20 -8.48
CA ARG A 16 -5.47 -8.95 -7.97
C ARG A 16 -5.07 -9.75 -6.73
N GLY A 17 -5.95 -10.59 -6.22
CA GLY A 17 -5.71 -11.44 -5.05
C GLY A 17 -5.89 -10.74 -3.71
N VAL A 18 -6.01 -11.53 -2.65
CA VAL A 18 -6.40 -11.05 -1.32
C VAL A 18 -5.24 -11.20 -0.36
N ILE A 19 -4.93 -10.14 0.39
CA ILE A 19 -3.93 -10.17 1.46
C ILE A 19 -4.60 -10.27 2.84
N ASN A 20 -4.08 -11.18 3.65
CA ASN A 20 -4.47 -11.38 5.04
C ASN A 20 -3.40 -10.81 5.96
N LEU A 21 -3.80 -9.91 6.85
CA LEU A 21 -2.91 -9.28 7.82
C LEU A 21 -3.61 -9.07 9.16
N THR A 22 -2.82 -8.88 10.21
CA THR A 22 -3.28 -8.59 11.57
C THR A 22 -2.74 -7.24 12.01
N LEU A 23 -3.59 -6.40 12.59
CA LEU A 23 -3.22 -5.11 13.17
C LEU A 23 -3.50 -5.14 14.68
N SER A 24 -2.52 -4.74 15.48
CA SER A 24 -2.65 -4.63 16.93
C SER A 24 -1.83 -3.46 17.47
N TYR A 25 -2.41 -2.64 18.35
CA TYR A 25 -1.65 -1.59 19.01
C TYR A 25 -1.19 -2.02 20.40
N SER A 26 0.11 -1.94 20.65
CA SER A 26 0.68 -2.21 21.97
C SER A 26 0.96 -0.91 22.71
N THR A 27 0.14 -0.57 23.70
CA THR A 27 0.35 0.62 24.55
C THR A 27 1.67 0.56 25.32
N ARG A 28 2.09 -0.65 25.73
CA ARG A 28 3.38 -0.86 26.42
C ARG A 28 4.56 -0.53 25.50
N ARG A 29 4.53 -1.02 24.26
CA ARG A 29 5.58 -0.78 23.26
C ARG A 29 5.45 0.60 22.59
N ARG A 30 4.31 1.28 22.75
CA ARG A 30 3.94 2.50 22.01
C ARG A 30 4.15 2.31 20.51
N ALA A 31 3.61 1.20 20.00
CA ALA A 31 3.81 0.79 18.62
C ALA A 31 2.56 0.13 18.04
N LEU A 32 2.31 0.39 16.76
CA LEU A 32 1.40 -0.38 15.94
C LEU A 32 2.15 -1.62 15.42
N LEU A 33 1.66 -2.79 15.80
CA LEU A 33 2.14 -4.09 15.35
C LEU A 33 1.32 -4.51 14.13
N VAL A 34 2.02 -4.80 13.04
CA VAL A 34 1.45 -5.20 11.76
C VAL A 34 2.04 -6.55 11.39
N THR A 35 1.22 -7.60 11.42
CA THR A 35 1.63 -8.93 11.00
C THR A 35 1.12 -9.20 9.59
N ILE A 36 2.04 -9.40 8.65
CA ILE A 36 1.70 -9.84 7.30
C ILE A 36 1.68 -11.36 7.28
N ASN A 37 0.49 -11.94 7.20
CA ASN A 37 0.32 -13.38 7.31
C ASN A 37 0.57 -14.04 5.96
N ARG A 38 -0.33 -13.82 5.00
CA ARG A 38 -0.32 -14.45 3.67
C ARG A 38 -1.10 -13.65 2.65
N ALA A 39 -0.89 -13.94 1.38
CA ALA A 39 -1.82 -13.58 0.32
C ALA A 39 -2.23 -14.83 -0.46
N HIS A 40 -3.35 -14.74 -1.18
CA HIS A 40 -3.82 -15.80 -2.06
C HIS A 40 -4.46 -15.24 -3.32
N ASP A 41 -4.45 -16.04 -4.38
CA ASP A 41 -5.01 -15.72 -5.69
C ASP A 41 -4.43 -14.44 -6.30
N LEU A 42 -3.13 -14.17 -6.06
CA LEU A 42 -2.41 -13.06 -6.70
C LEU A 42 -2.37 -13.25 -8.23
N LEU A 43 -2.27 -12.15 -8.98
CA LEU A 43 -2.13 -12.22 -10.43
C LEU A 43 -0.76 -12.79 -10.83
N PRO A 44 -0.70 -13.62 -11.88
CA PRO A 44 0.56 -14.04 -12.48
C PRO A 44 1.10 -12.90 -13.35
N MET A 45 2.09 -12.17 -12.84
CA MET A 45 2.69 -11.05 -13.57
C MET A 45 3.90 -11.47 -14.40
N ASP A 46 4.54 -12.61 -14.08
CA ASP A 46 5.67 -13.15 -14.85
C ASP A 46 5.23 -14.02 -16.03
N SER A 47 6.10 -14.11 -17.04
CA SER A 47 5.94 -15.03 -18.18
C SER A 47 5.91 -16.52 -17.79
N ASN A 48 6.31 -16.86 -16.57
CA ASN A 48 6.24 -18.22 -16.03
C ASN A 48 4.85 -18.59 -15.50
N GLY A 49 3.89 -17.66 -15.49
CA GLY A 49 2.54 -17.87 -14.97
C GLY A 49 2.44 -17.80 -13.44
N LEU A 50 3.45 -17.25 -12.76
CA LEU A 50 3.55 -17.05 -11.32
C LEU A 50 4.00 -15.59 -11.05
N SER A 51 4.31 -15.29 -9.79
CA SER A 51 4.95 -14.05 -9.37
C SER A 51 5.93 -14.33 -8.23
N ASP A 52 6.82 -13.38 -7.97
CA ASP A 52 7.77 -13.30 -6.86
C ASP A 52 7.32 -12.24 -5.83
N PRO A 53 6.16 -12.40 -5.16
CA PRO A 53 5.55 -11.35 -4.36
C PRO A 53 6.34 -10.97 -3.10
N PHE A 54 6.31 -9.68 -2.79
CA PHE A 54 6.74 -9.10 -1.52
C PHE A 54 5.91 -7.88 -1.14
N VAL A 55 5.83 -7.56 0.15
CA VAL A 55 4.99 -6.48 0.66
C VAL A 55 5.86 -5.35 1.19
N LYS A 56 5.54 -4.11 0.81
CA LYS A 56 6.08 -2.90 1.42
C LYS A 56 5.04 -2.22 2.29
N LEU A 57 5.44 -1.80 3.48
CA LEU A 57 4.58 -1.13 4.44
C LEU A 57 5.20 0.19 4.87
N CYS A 58 4.40 1.26 4.94
CA CYS A 58 4.83 2.52 5.53
C CYS A 58 3.67 3.26 6.21
N LEU A 59 3.97 4.01 7.27
CA LEU A 59 3.03 4.98 7.82
C LEU A 59 3.21 6.32 7.10
N THR A 60 2.08 6.90 6.70
CA THR A 60 2.00 8.22 6.07
C THR A 60 1.09 9.10 6.90
N LYS A 61 1.29 10.41 6.91
CA LYS A 61 0.27 11.32 7.44
C LYS A 61 -0.89 11.36 6.45
N ASP A 62 -2.12 11.22 6.94
CA ASP A 62 -3.30 11.33 6.10
C ASP A 62 -3.37 12.76 5.52
N PRO A 63 -3.38 12.94 4.19
CA PRO A 63 -3.54 14.27 3.61
C PRO A 63 -4.87 14.93 3.99
N ARG A 64 -5.88 14.17 4.43
CA ARG A 64 -7.16 14.69 4.92
C ARG A 64 -7.05 15.37 6.28
N GLY A 65 -6.01 15.07 7.06
CA GLY A 65 -5.75 15.70 8.36
C GLY A 65 -5.15 17.12 8.25
N ASP A 66 -4.54 17.44 7.10
CA ASP A 66 -3.92 18.75 6.85
C ASP A 66 -4.84 19.75 6.11
N GLU A 67 -6.08 19.37 5.77
CA GLU A 67 -7.05 20.27 5.11
C GLU A 67 -7.70 21.30 6.06
N MET A 68 -7.31 21.33 7.35
CA MET A 68 -7.83 22.34 8.30
C MET A 68 -6.87 23.53 8.53
N THR A 69 -5.67 23.57 7.94
CA THR A 69 -4.75 24.71 8.12
C THR A 69 -4.10 25.18 6.81
N MET A 70 -4.71 26.21 6.20
CA MET A 70 -4.14 27.17 5.22
C MET A 70 -3.76 26.61 3.83
N LYS A 71 -4.17 27.23 2.71
CA LYS A 71 -4.01 28.66 2.38
C LYS A 71 -5.11 29.19 1.42
N ARG A 72 -5.43 30.47 1.60
CA ARG A 72 -6.26 31.31 0.71
C ARG A 72 -5.81 31.19 -0.77
N PRO A 73 -6.73 31.21 -1.76
CA PRO A 73 -6.32 31.25 -3.16
C PRO A 73 -5.70 32.62 -3.48
N GLN A 74 -4.48 32.62 -4.02
CA GLN A 74 -3.93 33.79 -4.72
C GLN A 74 -4.23 33.69 -6.22
N VAL A 75 -4.50 34.87 -6.78
CA VAL A 75 -5.07 35.17 -8.09
C VAL A 75 -4.20 34.67 -9.26
N ILE A 76 -4.87 34.20 -10.31
CA ILE A 76 -4.33 33.66 -11.57
C ILE A 76 -3.62 34.75 -12.38
N GLN A 77 -2.41 34.46 -12.90
CA GLN A 77 -1.86 35.11 -14.09
C GLN A 77 -1.47 34.05 -15.14
N ASN A 78 -2.06 34.20 -16.32
CA ASN A 78 -1.86 33.38 -17.52
C ASN A 78 -0.49 33.63 -18.16
N SER A 79 0.20 32.58 -18.59
CA SER A 79 1.06 32.65 -19.78
C SER A 79 1.28 31.26 -20.42
N ARG A 80 0.68 31.11 -21.61
CA ARG A 80 1.05 30.29 -22.78
C ARG A 80 1.99 29.10 -22.55
N GLU A 81 1.46 27.88 -22.63
CA GLU A 81 2.23 26.66 -22.92
C GLU A 81 1.65 25.87 -24.10
N SER A 82 2.55 25.45 -24.99
CA SER A 82 2.34 24.75 -26.26
C SER A 82 1.83 23.30 -26.09
N PRO A 83 1.16 22.69 -27.10
CA PRO A 83 0.57 21.36 -26.96
C PRO A 83 1.52 20.26 -27.43
N ALA A 84 2.04 19.47 -26.50
CA ALA A 84 2.60 18.15 -26.80
C ALA A 84 2.42 17.20 -25.60
N ARG A 85 1.18 16.77 -25.31
CA ARG A 85 0.93 15.72 -24.32
C ARG A 85 0.95 14.35 -24.99
N ARG A 86 2.10 13.67 -24.87
CA ARG A 86 2.17 12.21 -24.98
C ARG A 86 1.39 11.61 -23.80
N HIS A 87 0.48 10.69 -24.08
CA HIS A 87 -0.20 9.88 -23.06
C HIS A 87 0.80 8.92 -22.41
N SER A 88 1.48 9.36 -21.34
CA SER A 88 2.13 8.44 -20.41
C SER A 88 1.08 7.95 -19.42
N LYS A 89 0.76 6.65 -19.47
CA LYS A 89 -0.07 5.97 -18.47
C LYS A 89 0.54 6.22 -17.09
N LYS A 90 -0.07 7.08 -16.29
CA LYS A 90 0.35 7.30 -14.90
C LYS A 90 -0.10 6.06 -14.12
N GLY A 91 0.86 5.30 -13.59
CA GLY A 91 0.57 4.22 -12.64
C GLY A 91 -0.10 4.75 -11.36
N PRO A 92 -0.45 3.87 -10.41
CA PRO A 92 -1.07 4.27 -9.15
C PRO A 92 -0.23 5.35 -8.44
N ILE A 93 -0.88 6.42 -7.98
CA ILE A 93 -0.22 7.42 -7.13
C ILE A 93 -0.08 6.82 -5.74
N ILE A 94 1.06 6.20 -5.46
CA ILE A 94 1.39 5.69 -4.13
C ILE A 94 1.70 6.91 -3.23
N PRO A 95 1.00 7.09 -2.10
CA PRO A 95 1.31 8.18 -1.17
C PRO A 95 2.79 8.17 -0.79
N LYS A 96 3.42 9.35 -0.78
CA LYS A 96 4.84 9.45 -0.44
C LYS A 96 5.03 9.10 1.03
N CYS A 97 5.71 7.99 1.30
CA CYS A 97 6.06 7.57 2.66
C CYS A 97 6.92 8.65 3.33
N THR A 98 6.44 9.18 4.46
CA THR A 98 7.15 10.21 5.25
C THR A 98 7.96 9.61 6.41
N GLY A 99 7.77 8.32 6.68
CA GLY A 99 8.42 7.60 7.78
C GLY A 99 9.17 6.34 7.34
N VAL A 100 9.48 5.50 8.32
CA VAL A 100 10.15 4.20 8.12
C VAL A 100 9.30 3.31 7.21
N THR A 101 9.96 2.71 6.22
CA THR A 101 9.36 1.71 5.34
C THR A 101 9.89 0.33 5.72
N HIS A 102 8.98 -0.62 5.94
CA HIS A 102 9.32 -2.03 6.14
C HIS A 102 9.04 -2.82 4.87
N THR A 103 9.74 -3.93 4.70
CA THR A 103 9.58 -4.82 3.55
C THR A 103 9.69 -6.26 4.02
N THR A 104 8.80 -7.13 3.53
CA THR A 104 8.85 -8.57 3.82
C THR A 104 9.94 -9.27 3.03
N ALA A 105 10.20 -10.54 3.36
CA ALA A 105 10.90 -11.42 2.45
C ALA A 105 10.15 -11.55 1.10
N VAL A 106 10.91 -11.75 0.03
CA VAL A 106 10.38 -12.11 -1.28
C VAL A 106 10.07 -13.60 -1.27
N LYS A 107 8.85 -13.95 -1.69
CA LYS A 107 8.45 -15.35 -1.87
C LYS A 107 8.48 -15.64 -3.35
N TRP A 108 9.34 -16.55 -3.78
CA TRP A 108 9.58 -16.79 -5.18
C TRP A 108 8.52 -17.72 -5.78
N LYS A 109 8.09 -17.42 -7.00
CA LYS A 109 7.27 -18.27 -7.89
C LYS A 109 6.03 -18.80 -7.20
N THR A 110 5.23 -17.91 -6.63
CA THR A 110 3.98 -18.27 -5.95
C THR A 110 2.92 -17.17 -6.08
N LEU A 111 1.68 -17.59 -6.27
CA LEU A 111 0.49 -16.72 -6.19
C LEU A 111 -0.16 -16.76 -4.80
N ASN A 112 0.37 -17.61 -3.91
CA ASN A 112 -0.14 -17.84 -2.56
C ASN A 112 1.00 -17.73 -1.53
N PRO A 113 1.64 -16.55 -1.40
CA PRO A 113 2.76 -16.38 -0.49
C PRO A 113 2.33 -16.40 0.98
N GLU A 114 3.15 -17.04 1.82
CA GLU A 114 3.05 -16.97 3.28
C GLU A 114 4.32 -16.32 3.83
N TRP A 115 4.15 -15.18 4.50
CA TRP A 115 5.25 -14.42 5.12
C TRP A 115 5.30 -14.69 6.63
N SER A 116 4.17 -14.54 7.31
CA SER A 116 4.06 -14.62 8.77
C SER A 116 5.08 -13.73 9.49
N GLU A 117 5.29 -12.52 8.96
CA GLU A 117 6.27 -11.55 9.46
C GLU A 117 5.57 -10.43 10.25
N GLU A 118 6.08 -10.08 11.44
CA GLU A 118 5.59 -8.96 12.26
C GLU A 118 6.52 -7.74 12.15
N PHE A 119 5.94 -6.58 11.89
CA PHE A 119 6.60 -5.28 11.91
C PHE A 119 6.03 -4.39 13.00
N ALA A 120 6.90 -3.63 13.66
CA ALA A 120 6.51 -2.68 14.69
C ALA A 120 6.78 -1.25 14.23
N PHE A 121 5.71 -0.46 14.12
CA PHE A 121 5.80 0.97 13.85
C PHE A 121 5.69 1.73 15.16
N GLU A 122 6.79 2.28 15.65
CA GLU A 122 6.80 3.13 16.84
C GLU A 122 6.00 4.41 16.58
N THR A 123 4.86 4.54 17.26
CA THR A 123 3.95 5.66 17.08
C THR A 123 2.98 5.74 18.25
N ARG A 124 2.51 6.94 18.57
CA ARG A 124 1.53 7.14 19.64
C ARG A 124 0.12 6.85 19.11
N LEU A 125 -0.75 6.39 20.01
CA LEU A 125 -2.16 6.17 19.68
C LEU A 125 -2.86 7.44 19.16
N THR A 126 -2.46 8.61 19.66
CA THR A 126 -2.95 9.91 19.17
C THR A 126 -2.57 10.14 17.71
N ASP A 127 -1.36 9.76 17.34
CA ASP A 127 -0.79 10.03 16.02
C ASP A 127 -1.38 9.05 14.99
N LEU A 128 -1.76 7.84 15.41
CA LEU A 128 -2.44 6.85 14.56
C LEU A 128 -3.74 7.36 13.95
N THR A 129 -4.45 8.28 14.61
CA THR A 129 -5.68 8.86 14.06
C THR A 129 -5.41 9.80 12.87
N ALA A 130 -4.22 10.38 12.82
CA ALA A 130 -3.77 11.27 11.75
C ALA A 130 -2.87 10.56 10.72
N ASN A 131 -2.59 9.27 10.93
CA ASN A 131 -1.72 8.48 10.06
C ASN A 131 -2.53 7.43 9.29
N ALA A 132 -2.12 7.18 8.06
CA ALA A 132 -2.59 6.06 7.25
C ALA A 132 -1.47 5.04 7.06
N LEU A 133 -1.75 3.77 7.33
CA LEU A 133 -0.89 2.66 6.96
C LEU A 133 -1.08 2.37 5.47
N VAL A 134 -0.02 2.57 4.71
CA VAL A 134 0.04 2.22 3.29
C VAL A 134 0.71 0.87 3.16
N LEU A 135 -0.01 -0.06 2.54
CA LEU A 135 0.48 -1.38 2.19
C LEU A 135 0.45 -1.53 0.67
N THR A 136 1.53 -2.03 0.10
CA THR A 136 1.63 -2.29 -1.34
C THR A 136 2.28 -3.64 -1.58
N VAL A 137 1.68 -4.45 -2.45
CA VAL A 137 2.22 -5.74 -2.89
C VAL A 137 2.94 -5.52 -4.22
N TRP A 138 4.13 -6.11 -4.34
CA TRP A 138 5.01 -5.94 -5.49
C TRP A 138 5.47 -7.30 -5.99
N ASP A 139 5.65 -7.41 -7.29
CA ASP A 139 6.34 -8.54 -7.92
C ASP A 139 7.81 -8.19 -8.15
N LYS A 140 8.73 -9.11 -7.85
CA LYS A 140 10.17 -8.88 -8.01
C LYS A 140 10.68 -9.50 -9.30
N ASP A 141 11.00 -8.65 -10.26
CA ASP A 141 11.63 -9.07 -11.51
C ASP A 141 13.16 -9.16 -11.44
N PHE A 142 13.73 -10.21 -12.03
CA PHE A 142 15.18 -10.26 -12.30
C PHE A 142 15.51 -9.53 -13.61
N GLY A 143 16.19 -8.38 -13.50
CA GLY A 143 16.72 -7.63 -14.65
C GLY A 143 15.75 -6.64 -15.31
N LYS A 144 14.58 -6.38 -14.69
CA LYS A 144 13.60 -5.36 -15.07
C LYS A 144 13.16 -4.53 -13.85
N SER A 145 12.32 -3.52 -14.06
CA SER A 145 11.64 -2.81 -12.97
C SER A 145 10.51 -3.65 -12.39
N ASN A 146 10.45 -3.79 -11.06
CA ASN A 146 9.40 -4.50 -10.34
C ASN A 146 7.97 -4.04 -10.71
N ASP A 147 7.07 -4.99 -10.89
CA ASP A 147 5.65 -4.73 -11.16
C ASP A 147 4.80 -4.57 -9.88
N TYR A 148 3.74 -3.76 -9.99
CA TYR A 148 2.78 -3.53 -8.90
C TYR A 148 1.60 -4.49 -9.03
N LEU A 149 1.35 -5.29 -8.00
CA LEU A 149 0.24 -6.25 -7.90
C LEU A 149 -1.04 -5.55 -7.41
#